data_AF-A0A7V5G8C4-F1
#
_entry.id   AF-A0A7V5G8C4-F1
#
_cell.length_a   1.000
_cell.length_b   1.000
_cell.length_c   1.000
_cell.angle_alpha   90.00
_cell.angle_beta   90.00
_cell.angle_gamma   90.00
#
_symmetry.space_group_name_H-M   'P 1'
#
loop_
_entity.id
_entity.type
_entity.pdbx_description
1 polymer ?
#
loop_
_entity_poly.entity_id
_entity_poly.type
_entity_poly.pdbx_seq_one_letter_code
_entity_poly.pdbx_strand_id
1 'polypeptide(L)'
;MVAHVFNQKLDAKYPATLSYKTVNGILRNQLGFDGVVITDDLQMGAIAHRYGLKNTLKLAINAGDDLLLFGNQLSVKNMVSTKKLVDTIKRMVIRGDIKETTIDKSNNRLDRLKQKLL
;
A
#
# COMPACT_ATOMS: atom_id res chain seq x y z
N MET A 1 1.93 7.32 8.07
CA MET A 1 2.38 5.94 7.84
C MET A 1 1.38 4.99 8.50
N VAL A 2 1.09 3.83 7.90
CA VAL A 2 0.13 2.84 8.42
C VAL A 2 0.89 1.59 8.90
N ALA A 3 0.66 1.19 10.15
CA ALA A 3 1.33 0.06 10.77
C ALA A 3 0.63 -1.28 10.47
N HIS A 4 1.38 -2.38 10.51
CA HIS A 4 0.86 -3.75 10.33
C HIS A 4 0.13 -4.30 11.57
N VAL A 5 -0.75 -3.48 12.17
CA VAL A 5 -1.52 -3.84 13.37
C VAL A 5 -2.86 -4.45 12.97
N PHE A 6 -3.17 -5.60 13.55
CA PHE A 6 -4.46 -6.26 13.38
C PHE A 6 -5.42 -5.86 14.50
N ASN A 7 -6.61 -5.39 14.14
CA ASN A 7 -7.68 -5.07 15.07
C ASN A 7 -9.02 -5.54 14.50
N GLN A 8 -9.56 -6.61 15.07
CA GLN A 8 -10.80 -7.26 14.60
C GLN A 8 -12.02 -6.34 14.63
N LYS A 9 -12.02 -5.31 15.48
CA LYS A 9 -13.11 -4.33 15.54
C LYS A 9 -13.08 -3.32 14.38
N LEU A 10 -11.92 -3.13 13.76
CA LEU A 10 -11.76 -2.25 12.59
C LEU A 10 -11.87 -3.04 11.28
N ASP A 11 -11.14 -4.15 11.18
CA ASP A 11 -11.25 -5.11 10.09
C ASP A 11 -10.95 -6.52 10.61
N ALA A 12 -11.92 -7.42 10.50
CA ALA A 12 -11.81 -8.79 10.98
C ALA A 12 -10.88 -9.68 10.14
N LYS A 13 -10.40 -9.21 8.98
CA LYS A 13 -9.65 -10.02 8.01
C LYS A 13 -8.24 -9.50 7.75
N TYR A 14 -8.04 -8.18 7.74
CA TYR A 14 -6.78 -7.58 7.32
C TYR A 14 -6.17 -6.69 8.41
N PRO A 15 -4.82 -6.65 8.52
CA PRO A 15 -4.17 -5.60 9.31
C PRO A 15 -4.46 -4.22 8.68
N ALA A 16 -4.28 -3.16 9.45
CA ALA A 16 -4.60 -1.80 9.04
C ALA A 16 -4.01 -1.43 7.66
N THR A 17 -2.73 -1.75 7.40
CA THR A 17 -2.05 -1.49 6.12
C THR A 17 -2.68 -2.17 4.91
N LEU A 18 -3.43 -3.26 5.09
CA LEU A 18 -4.05 -4.01 3.99
C LEU A 18 -5.58 -3.86 3.97
N SER A 19 -6.13 -2.98 4.83
CA SER A 19 -7.56 -2.84 5.08
C SER A 19 -8.12 -1.59 4.41
N TYR A 20 -8.99 -1.78 3.42
CA TYR A 20 -9.80 -0.70 2.85
C TYR A 20 -10.65 0.00 3.91
N LYS A 21 -11.21 -0.77 4.86
CA LYS A 21 -12.04 -0.22 5.93
C LYS A 21 -11.25 0.73 6.82
N THR A 22 -9.97 0.44 7.04
CA THR A 22 -9.11 1.27 7.88
C THR A 22 -8.55 2.47 7.12
N VAL A 23 -7.90 2.26 5.97
CA VAL A 23 -7.21 3.35 5.25
C VAL A 23 -8.21 4.25 4.53
N ASN A 24 -8.99 3.72 3.59
CA ASN A 24 -10.03 4.52 2.92
C ASN A 24 -11.19 4.85 3.87
N GLY A 25 -11.72 3.85 4.59
CA GLY A 25 -12.93 4.02 5.40
C GLY A 25 -12.77 4.95 6.60
N ILE A 26 -11.72 4.79 7.41
CA ILE A 26 -11.51 5.61 8.60
C ILE A 26 -10.60 6.80 8.28
N LEU A 27 -9.35 6.54 7.87
CA LEU A 27 -8.35 7.60 7.72
C LEU A 27 -8.76 8.64 6.66
N ARG A 28 -9.16 8.21 5.46
CA ARG A 28 -9.54 9.16 4.41
C ARG A 28 -10.95 9.70 4.57
N ASN A 29 -11.94 8.83 4.77
CA ASN A 29 -13.35 9.27 4.75
C ASN A 29 -13.82 9.85 6.09
N GLN A 30 -13.55 9.20 7.22
CA GLN A 30 -14.02 9.70 8.53
C GLN A 30 -13.13 10.80 9.09
N LEU A 31 -11.81 10.65 9.00
CA LEU A 31 -10.86 11.62 9.52
C LEU A 31 -10.47 12.71 8.50
N GLY A 32 -10.90 12.57 7.24
CA GLY A 32 -10.67 13.59 6.22
C GLY A 32 -9.22 13.72 5.76
N PHE A 33 -8.37 12.72 5.98
CA PHE A 33 -6.97 12.80 5.59
C PHE A 33 -6.79 12.70 4.07
N ASP A 34 -6.46 13.81 3.42
CA ASP A 34 -6.17 13.89 1.97
C ASP A 34 -4.67 14.04 1.64
N GLY A 35 -3.82 13.74 2.62
CA GLY A 35 -2.37 13.66 2.41
C GLY A 35 -1.93 12.32 1.82
N VAL A 36 -0.61 12.18 1.70
CA VAL A 36 0.06 10.95 1.26
C VAL A 36 0.03 9.92 2.39
N VAL A 37 -0.45 8.72 2.09
CA VAL A 37 -0.43 7.57 2.98
C VAL A 37 0.71 6.65 2.57
N ILE A 38 1.55 6.30 3.55
CA ILE A 38 2.74 5.47 3.35
C ILE A 38 2.56 4.19 4.15
N THR A 39 2.84 3.02 3.57
CA THR A 39 2.84 1.77 4.32
C THR A 39 4.04 1.71 5.27
N ASP A 40 3.94 0.97 6.37
CA ASP A 40 5.13 0.38 7.00
C ASP A 40 5.75 -0.68 6.05
N ASP A 41 6.95 -1.18 6.36
CA ASP A 41 7.71 -2.03 5.43
C ASP A 41 6.94 -3.33 5.10
N LEU A 42 6.56 -3.49 3.83
CA LEU A 42 5.77 -4.63 3.35
C LEU A 42 6.55 -5.95 3.34
N GLN A 43 7.86 -5.91 3.60
CA GLN A 43 8.70 -7.09 3.76
C GLN A 43 8.78 -7.59 5.20
N MET A 44 8.21 -6.88 6.18
CA MET A 44 8.15 -7.35 7.56
C MET A 44 7.37 -8.67 7.65
N GLY A 45 7.80 -9.58 8.53
CA GLY A 45 7.24 -10.93 8.66
C GLY A 45 5.73 -10.97 8.93
N ALA A 46 5.18 -9.93 9.59
CA ALA A 46 3.73 -9.77 9.81
C ALA A 46 2.93 -9.77 8.49
N ILE A 47 3.53 -9.28 7.41
CA ILE A 47 2.96 -9.26 6.06
C ILE A 47 3.56 -10.38 5.21
N ALA A 48 4.89 -10.43 5.08
CA ALA A 48 5.59 -11.29 4.13
C ALA A 48 5.33 -12.80 4.35
N HIS A 49 5.10 -13.24 5.59
CA HIS A 49 4.82 -14.65 5.89
C HIS A 49 3.35 -15.04 5.68
N ARG A 50 2.43 -14.06 5.63
CA ARG A 50 0.97 -14.31 5.57
C ARG A 50 0.38 -14.01 4.21
N TYR A 51 1.00 -13.11 3.44
CA TYR A 51 0.50 -12.65 2.16
C TYR A 51 1.59 -12.76 1.11
N GLY A 52 1.29 -13.46 0.01
CA GLY A 52 2.18 -13.47 -1.15
C GLY A 52 2.26 -12.09 -1.80
N LEU A 53 3.40 -11.77 -2.42
CA LEU A 53 3.72 -10.45 -2.98
C LEU A 53 2.58 -9.84 -3.80
N LYS A 54 1.95 -10.61 -4.71
CA LYS A 54 0.83 -10.11 -5.53
C LYS A 54 -0.34 -9.64 -4.65
N ASN A 55 -0.71 -10.42 -3.65
CA ASN A 55 -1.81 -10.09 -2.76
C ASN A 55 -1.46 -8.90 -1.86
N THR A 56 -0.22 -8.84 -1.35
CA THR A 56 0.26 -7.69 -0.56
C THR A 56 0.13 -6.38 -1.35
N LEU A 57 0.67 -6.34 -2.57
CA LEU A 57 0.60 -5.17 -3.45
C LEU A 57 -0.86 -4.81 -3.79
N LYS A 58 -1.68 -5.81 -4.16
CA LYS A 58 -3.09 -5.59 -4.48
C LYS A 58 -3.86 -5.02 -3.30
N LEU A 59 -3.65 -5.56 -2.11
CA LEU A 59 -4.38 -5.16 -0.91
C LEU A 59 -3.95 -3.77 -0.43
N ALA A 60 -2.65 -3.46 -0.35
CA ALA A 60 -2.17 -2.14 0.07
C ALA A 60 -2.65 -1.02 -0.88
N ILE A 61 -2.48 -1.21 -2.20
CA ILE A 61 -2.93 -0.22 -3.18
C ILE A 61 -4.44 -0.02 -3.11
N ASN A 62 -5.22 -1.11 -3.04
CA ASN A 62 -6.67 -1.00 -2.93
C ASN A 62 -7.13 -0.51 -1.55
N ALA A 63 -6.36 -0.72 -0.48
CA ALA A 63 -6.66 -0.17 0.84
C ALA A 63 -6.66 1.36 0.79
N GLY A 64 -5.79 1.93 -0.05
CA GLY A 64 -5.69 3.35 -0.33
C GLY A 64 -4.33 3.93 0.02
N ASP A 65 -3.29 3.10 0.18
CA ASP A 65 -1.91 3.57 0.37
C ASP A 65 -1.36 4.18 -0.93
N ASP A 66 -0.63 5.29 -0.82
CA ASP A 66 -0.07 6.02 -1.96
C ASP A 66 1.41 5.68 -2.20
N LEU A 67 2.15 5.36 -1.14
CA LEU A 67 3.57 5.02 -1.20
C LEU A 67 3.84 3.70 -0.48
N LEU A 68 4.35 2.72 -1.22
CA LEU A 68 4.64 1.39 -0.69
C LEU A 68 6.10 1.31 -0.26
N LEU A 69 6.33 1.06 1.03
CA LEU A 69 7.67 0.95 1.60
C LEU A 69 8.18 -0.49 1.51
N PHE A 70 9.40 -0.64 0.97
CA PHE A 70 10.16 -1.88 0.93
C PHE A 70 11.55 -1.63 1.51
N GLY A 71 11.74 -1.97 2.79
CA GLY A 71 12.92 -1.61 3.58
C GLY A 71 13.88 -2.77 3.85
N ASN A 72 13.37 -4.00 4.03
CA ASN A 72 14.18 -5.18 4.34
C ASN A 72 14.89 -5.79 3.11
N GLN A 73 15.69 -4.99 2.41
CA GLN A 73 16.44 -5.37 1.20
C GLN A 73 17.91 -5.78 1.51
N LEU A 74 18.26 -5.98 2.78
CA LEU A 74 19.64 -6.24 3.24
C LEU A 74 20.22 -7.60 2.82
N SER A 75 19.39 -8.52 2.31
CA SER A 75 19.86 -9.82 1.82
C SER A 75 19.34 -10.11 0.42
N VAL A 76 20.20 -10.67 -0.43
CA VAL A 76 19.86 -11.04 -1.82
C VAL A 76 18.66 -11.99 -1.87
N LYS A 77 18.52 -12.87 -0.86
CA LYS A 77 17.40 -13.83 -0.77
C LYS A 77 16.05 -13.17 -0.57
N ASN A 78 16.00 -12.05 0.17
CA ASN A 78 14.76 -11.33 0.47
C ASN A 78 14.57 -10.11 -0.45
N MET A 79 15.55 -9.84 -1.31
CA MET A 79 15.54 -8.69 -2.20
C MET A 79 14.43 -8.82 -3.24
N VAL A 80 13.65 -7.76 -3.42
CA VAL A 80 12.66 -7.66 -4.48
C VAL A 80 12.98 -6.43 -5.30
N SER A 81 13.36 -6.63 -6.56
CA SER A 81 13.72 -5.51 -7.43
C SER A 81 12.51 -4.62 -7.73
N THR A 82 12.76 -3.32 -7.84
CA THR A 82 11.75 -2.32 -8.23
C THR A 82 11.08 -2.71 -9.55
N LYS A 83 11.84 -3.21 -10.52
CA LYS A 83 11.30 -3.71 -11.80
C LYS A 83 10.24 -4.80 -11.58
N LYS A 84 10.52 -5.78 -10.72
CA LYS A 84 9.57 -6.87 -10.42
C LYS A 84 8.29 -6.34 -9.75
N LEU A 85 8.41 -5.36 -8.85
CA LEU A 85 7.27 -4.70 -8.21
C LEU A 85 6.40 -3.98 -9.25
N VAL A 86 7.02 -3.10 -10.05
CA VAL A 86 6.33 -2.31 -11.08
C VAL A 86 5.69 -3.21 -12.14
N ASP A 87 6.40 -4.20 -12.66
CA ASP A 87 5.86 -5.14 -13.65
C ASP A 87 4.66 -5.91 -13.09
N THR A 88 4.67 -6.24 -11.80
CA THR A 88 3.56 -6.92 -11.12
C THR A 88 2.34 -6.01 -10.98
N ILE A 89 2.54 -4.76 -10.56
CA ILE A 89 1.47 -3.76 -10.46
C ILE A 89 0.88 -3.46 -11.84
N LYS A 90 1.71 -3.24 -12.86
CA LYS A 90 1.27 -2.99 -14.24
C LYS A 90 0.37 -4.11 -14.76
N ARG A 91 0.76 -5.38 -14.54
CA ARG A 91 -0.09 -6.54 -14.90
C ARG A 91 -1.43 -6.54 -14.16
N MET A 92 -1.46 -6.12 -12.89
CA MET A 92 -2.71 -6.03 -12.12
C MET A 92 -3.61 -4.90 -12.62
N VAL A 93 -3.04 -3.77 -13.04
CA VAL A 93 -3.81 -2.68 -13.67
C VAL A 93 -4.43 -3.13 -14.98
N ILE A 94 -3.63 -3.73 -15.88
CA ILE A 94 -4.10 -4.26 -17.18
C ILE A 94 -5.23 -5.28 -17.00
N ARG A 95 -5.18 -6.10 -15.95
CA ARG A 95 -6.21 -7.12 -15.65
C ARG A 95 -7.43 -6.57 -14.89
N GLY A 96 -7.44 -5.31 -14.50
CA GLY A 96 -8.49 -4.70 -13.68
C GLY A 96 -8.48 -5.12 -12.20
N ASP A 97 -7.44 -5.80 -11.72
CA ASP A 97 -7.23 -6.13 -10.30
C ASP A 97 -7.01 -4.85 -9.45
N ILE A 98 -6.48 -3.80 -10.09
CA ILE A 98 -6.29 -2.45 -9.55
C ILE A 98 -6.82 -1.48 -10.61
N LYS A 99 -7.67 -0.53 -10.22
CA LYS A 99 -8.15 0.50 -11.15
C LYS A 99 -7.04 1.51 -11.43
N GLU A 100 -6.86 1.91 -12.69
CA GLU A 100 -5.90 2.95 -13.08
C GLU A 100 -6.15 4.25 -12.31
N THR A 101 -7.42 4.65 -12.16
CA THR A 101 -7.83 5.80 -11.34
C THR A 101 -7.38 5.74 -9.87
N THR A 102 -7.09 4.56 -9.30
CA THR A 102 -6.48 4.44 -7.97
C THR A 102 -5.04 4.95 -8.00
N ILE A 103 -4.27 4.57 -9.02
CA ILE A 103 -2.89 5.02 -9.23
C ILE A 103 -2.85 6.53 -9.47
N ASP A 104 -3.74 7.05 -10.32
CA ASP A 104 -3.81 8.48 -10.62
C ASP A 104 -4.09 9.32 -9.38
N LYS A 105 -5.01 8.88 -8.52
CA LYS A 105 -5.31 9.55 -7.25
C LYS A 105 -4.07 9.60 -6.37
N SER A 106 -3.34 8.51 -6.23
CA SER A 106 -2.12 8.47 -5.43
C SER A 106 -1.02 9.36 -6.00
N ASN A 107 -0.80 9.34 -7.32
CA ASN A 107 0.15 10.22 -7.99
C ASN A 107 -0.20 11.71 -7.76
N ASN A 108 -1.48 12.08 -7.88
CA ASN A 108 -1.91 13.45 -7.60
C ASN A 108 -1.58 13.90 -6.17
N ARG A 109 -1.70 13.01 -5.17
CA ARG A 109 -1.30 13.35 -3.78
C ARG A 109 0.21 13.50 -3.64
N LEU A 110 0.97 12.62 -4.28
CA LEU A 110 2.43 12.66 -4.27
C LEU A 110 2.95 13.93 -4.95
N ASP A 111 2.35 14.36 -6.05
CA ASP A 111 2.78 15.57 -6.77
C ASP A 111 2.46 16.83 -5.97
N ARG A 112 1.29 16.92 -5.34
CA ARG A 112 0.97 18.00 -4.38
C ARG A 112 1.94 18.02 -3.20
N LEU A 113 2.38 16.86 -2.71
CA LEU A 113 3.37 16.79 -1.63
C LEU A 113 4.74 17.32 -2.11
N LYS A 114 5.20 16.87 -3.28
CA LYS A 114 6.49 17.31 -3.85
C LYS A 114 6.52 18.82 -4.09
N GLN A 115 5.44 19.38 -4.64
CA GLN A 115 5.30 20.84 -4.87
C GLN A 115 5.36 21.68 -3.60
N LYS A 116 5.10 21.11 -2.43
CA LYS A 116 5.23 21.82 -1.13
C LYS A 116 6.63 21.74 -0.54
N LEU A 117 7.45 20.79 -1.01
CA LEU A 117 8.78 20.51 -0.47
C LEU A 117 9.92 21.02 -1.36
N LEU A 118 9.61 21.28 -2.63
CA LEU A 118 10.50 21.89 -3.63
C LEU A 118 10.15 23.37 -3.79
#